data_AF-A0A386TBH6-F1
#
_entry.id   AF-A0A386TBH6-F1
#
_cell.length_a   1.000
_cell.length_b   1.000
_cell.length_c   1.000
_cell.angle_alpha   90.00
_cell.angle_beta   90.00
_cell.angle_gamma   90.00
#
_symmetry.space_group_name_H-M   'P 1'
#
loop_
_entity.id
_entity.type
_entity.pdbx_description
1 polymer ?
#
loop_
_entity_poly.entity_id
_entity_poly.type
_entity_poly.pdbx_seq_one_letter_code
_entity_poly.pdbx_strand_id
1 'polypeptide(L)' 'MILPFIIVIVFVIVLIFARRNAPTRDCRWREDRTGDKGALRKYHCVACGAEAYRSEGPPDRCLKGLDTPRL' A
#
# COMPACT_ATOMS: atom_id res chain seq x y z
N MET A 1 31.29 6.59 17.44
CA MET A 1 31.02 5.92 16.14
C MET A 1 29.57 5.43 15.97
N ILE A 2 28.63 5.86 16.82
CA ILE A 2 27.21 5.47 16.80
C ILE A 2 26.31 6.45 16.02
N LEU A 3 26.76 7.69 15.83
CA LEU A 3 26.03 8.74 15.11
C LEU A 3 25.53 8.33 13.71
N PRO A 4 26.33 7.67 12.83
CA PRO A 4 25.84 7.31 11.50
C PRO A 4 24.70 6.28 11.55
N PHE A 5 24.72 5.35 12.51
CA PHE A 5 23.66 4.37 12.69
C PHE A 5 22.33 5.02 13.06
N ILE A 6 22.36 6.02 13.94
CA ILE A 6 21.15 6.76 14.35
C ILE A 6 20.53 7.48 13.15
N ILE A 7 21.35 8.11 12.30
CA ILE A 7 20.87 8.82 11.11
C ILE A 7 20.17 7.86 10.15
N VAL A 8 20.75 6.68 9.90
CA VAL A 8 20.15 5.67 9.01
C VAL A 8 18.81 5.21 9.56
N ILE A 9 18.71 4.92 10.86
CA ILE A 9 17.46 4.49 11.50
C ILE A 9 16.37 5.56 11.35
N VAL A 10 16.69 6.81 11.68
CA VAL A 10 15.74 7.93 11.55
C VAL A 10 15.30 8.09 10.10
N PHE A 11 16.22 8.00 9.13
CA PHE A 11 15.91 8.13 7.71
C PHE A 11 14.96 7.03 7.22
N VAL A 12 15.20 5.77 7.62
CA VAL A 12 14.32 4.63 7.29
C VAL A 12 12.93 4.82 7.88
N ILE A 13 12.83 5.26 9.14
CA ILE A 13 11.53 5.53 9.78
C ILE A 13 10.78 6.63 9.03
N VAL A 14 11.44 7.74 8.72
CA VAL A 14 10.84 8.86 7.98
C VAL A 14 10.38 8.40 6.60
N LEU A 15 11.18 7.60 5.88
CA LEU A 15 10.78 7.05 4.58
C LEU A 15 9.54 6.16 4.69
N ILE A 16 9.46 5.31 5.71
CA ILE A 16 8.28 4.46 5.94
C ILE A 16 7.07 5.35 6.25
N PHE A 17 7.19 6.31 7.16
CA PHE A 17 6.09 7.20 7.52
C PHE A 17 5.64 8.08 6.36
N ALA A 18 6.57 8.63 5.58
CA ALA A 18 6.27 9.40 4.37
C ALA A 18 5.55 8.54 3.33
N ARG A 19 5.98 7.28 3.12
CA ARG A 19 5.26 6.33 2.26
C ARG A 19 3.89 5.98 2.82
N ARG A 20 3.72 5.86 4.14
CA ARG A 20 2.44 5.58 4.81
C ARG A 20 1.49 6.78 4.79
N ASN A 21 1.98 8.01 4.81
CA ASN A 21 1.18 9.23 4.74
C ASN A 21 1.11 9.86 3.34
N ALA A 22 1.72 9.20 2.34
CA ALA A 22 1.73 9.67 0.96
C ALA A 22 0.30 9.96 0.45
N PRO A 23 0.09 11.07 -0.29
CA PRO A 23 -1.22 11.52 -0.73
C PRO A 23 -1.90 10.42 -1.54
N THR A 24 -3.01 9.92 -1.00
CA THR A 24 -3.81 8.82 -1.55
C THR A 24 -4.59 9.19 -2.81
N ARG A 25 -4.42 10.41 -3.33
CA ARG A 25 -5.10 10.91 -4.55
C ARG A 25 -4.52 10.33 -5.84
N ASP A 26 -3.31 9.78 -5.80
CA ASP A 26 -2.61 9.16 -6.95
C ASP A 26 -2.54 7.63 -6.86
N CYS A 27 -3.53 7.01 -6.20
CA CYS A 27 -3.53 5.54 -6.06
C CYS A 27 -3.70 4.87 -7.43
N ARG A 28 -2.60 4.32 -7.95
CA ARG A 28 -2.53 3.59 -9.21
C ARG A 28 -2.68 2.10 -8.98
N TRP A 29 -3.86 1.57 -9.30
CA TRP A 29 -4.18 0.16 -9.17
C TRP A 29 -3.64 -0.64 -10.37
N ARG A 30 -3.07 -1.81 -10.08
CA ARG A 30 -2.70 -2.83 -11.07
C ARG A 30 -3.37 -4.14 -10.71
N GLU A 31 -3.89 -4.82 -11.73
CA GLU A 31 -4.39 -6.18 -11.61
C GLU A 31 -3.20 -7.13 -11.46
N ASP A 32 -3.29 -8.04 -10.50
CA ASP A 32 -2.34 -9.13 -10.30
C ASP A 32 -3.09 -10.46 -10.40
N ARG A 33 -2.98 -11.10 -11.55
CA ARG A 33 -3.65 -12.37 -11.85
C ARG A 33 -3.05 -13.56 -11.10
N THR A 34 -1.91 -13.38 -10.45
CA THR A 34 -1.19 -14.45 -9.74
C THR A 34 -1.82 -14.73 -8.37
N GLY A 35 -2.54 -13.75 -7.80
CA GLY A 35 -3.14 -13.84 -6.47
C GLY A 35 -4.68 -13.95 -6.48
N ASP A 36 -5.26 -14.31 -7.62
CA ASP A 36 -6.72 -14.39 -7.78
C ASP A 36 -7.30 -15.45 -6.83
N LYS A 37 -8.33 -15.06 -6.07
CA LYS A 37 -9.04 -15.93 -5.14
C LYS A 37 -10.38 -16.33 -5.76
N GLY A 38 -10.34 -17.34 -6.63
CA GLY A 38 -11.53 -17.85 -7.32
C GLY A 38 -12.16 -16.79 -8.22
N ALA A 39 -13.36 -16.30 -7.85
CA ALA A 39 -14.09 -15.30 -8.62
C ALA A 39 -13.62 -13.84 -8.36
N LEU A 40 -12.70 -13.62 -7.41
CA LEU A 40 -12.18 -12.29 -7.10
C LEU A 40 -10.79 -12.10 -7.72
N ARG A 41 -10.67 -11.03 -8.52
CA ARG A 41 -9.39 -10.55 -9.04
C ARG A 41 -8.63 -9.79 -7.97
N LYS A 42 -7.34 -10.06 -7.83
CA LYS A 42 -6.47 -9.28 -6.94
C LYS A 42 -6.02 -8.01 -7.64
N TYR A 43 -6.19 -6.87 -6.97
CA TYR A 43 -5.67 -5.58 -7.37
C TYR A 43 -4.71 -5.07 -6.29
N HIS A 44 -3.51 -4.67 -6.70
CA HIS A 44 -2.55 -4.03 -5.80
C HIS A 44 -2.26 -2.60 -6.27
N CYS A 45 -2.17 -1.66 -5.34
CA CYS A 45 -1.80 -0.29 -5.67
C CYS A 45 -0.29 -0.13 -5.63
N VAL A 46 0.33 0.23 -6.77
CA VAL A 46 1.79 0.44 -6.84
C VAL A 46 2.25 1.71 -6.12
N ALA A 47 1.34 2.66 -5.88
CA ALA A 47 1.66 3.92 -5.21
C ALA A 47 1.60 3.79 -3.67
N CYS A 48 0.58 3.13 -3.15
CA CYS A 48 0.34 3.06 -1.70
C CYS A 48 0.52 1.68 -1.08
N GLY A 49 0.65 0.62 -1.89
CA GLY A 49 0.80 -0.76 -1.44
C GLY A 49 -0.49 -1.41 -0.91
N ALA A 50 -1.65 -0.76 -1.04
CA ALA A 50 -2.92 -1.36 -0.66
C ALA A 50 -3.27 -2.53 -1.58
N GLU A 51 -3.78 -3.62 -1.00
CA GLU A 51 -4.32 -4.76 -1.74
C GLU A 51 -5.85 -4.74 -1.65
N ALA A 52 -6.50 -5.15 -2.73
CA ALA A 52 -7.94 -5.24 -2.80
C ALA A 52 -8.33 -6.45 -3.65
N TYR A 53 -9.33 -7.20 -3.21
CA TYR A 53 -9.87 -8.33 -3.97
C TYR A 53 -11.26 -7.93 -4.45
N ARG A 54 -11.47 -7.91 -5.77
CA ARG A 54 -12.74 -7.48 -6.36
C ARG A 54 -13.08 -8.33 -7.58
N SER A 55 -14.35 -8.65 -7.78
CA SER A 55 -14.83 -9.36 -8.97
C SER A 55 -14.76 -8.50 -10.23
N GLU A 56 -14.79 -7.17 -10.11
CA GLU A 56 -15.03 -6.28 -11.24
C GLU A 56 -14.27 -4.95 -11.11
N GLY A 57 -13.33 -4.71 -12.03
CA GLY A 57 -12.60 -3.45 -12.21
C GLY A 57 -11.68 -3.02 -11.06
N PRO A 58 -10.78 -2.05 -11.30
CA PRO A 58 -9.97 -1.45 -10.25
C PRO A 58 -10.82 -0.55 -9.33
N PRO A 59 -10.41 -0.34 -8.06
CA PRO A 59 -11.08 0.60 -7.16
C PRO A 59 -10.91 2.06 -7.59
N ASP A 60 -11.99 2.83 -7.60
CA ASP A 60 -11.96 4.29 -7.91
C ASP A 60 -11.39 5.14 -6.77
N ARG A 61 -11.28 4.55 -5.58
CA ARG A 61 -10.78 5.21 -4.37
C ARG A 61 -9.62 4.45 -3.78
N CYS A 62 -8.75 5.15 -3.06
CA CYS A 62 -7.65 4.52 -2.37
C CYS A 62 -8.14 3.76 -1.12
N LEU A 63 -7.72 2.49 -0.98
CA LEU A 63 -8.19 1.59 0.09
C LEU A 63 -7.13 1.36 1.19
N LYS A 64 -6.12 2.24 1.29
CA LYS A 64 -4.96 2.15 2.20
C LYS A 64 -5.28 2.05 3.71
N GLY A 65 -6.55 2.17 4.10
CA GLY A 65 -7.01 2.06 5.50
C GLY A 65 -8.15 1.09 5.73
N LEU A 66 -8.56 0.31 4.71
CA LEU A 66 -9.61 -0.69 4.83
C LEU A 66 -9.05 -2.09 5.16
N ASP A 67 -7.74 -2.29 5.04
CA ASP A 67 -7.06 -3.53 5.40
C ASP A 67 -6.89 -3.68 6.93
N THR A 68 -7.04 -2.58 7.68
CA THR A 68 -7.04 -2.63 9.14
C THR A 68 -8.47 -2.92 9.61
N PRO A 69 -8.79 -4.12 10.16
CA PRO A 69 -10.01 -4.28 10.92
C PRO A 69 -9.95 -3.29 12.10
N ARG A 70 -10.77 -2.24 12.05
CA ARG A 70 -11.09 -1.46 13.26
C ARG A 70 -11.94 -2.37 14.13
N LEU A 71 -11.27 -3.14 14.99
CA LEU A 71 -11.86 -3.73 16.19
C LEU A 71 -11.84 -2.66 17.29
#